data_AF-A0A967N9T8-F1
#
_entry.id   AF-A0A967N9T8-F1
#
_cell.length_a   1.000
_cell.length_b   1.000
_cell.length_c   1.000
_cell.angle_alpha   90.00
_cell.angle_beta   90.00
_cell.angle_gamma   90.00
#
_symmetry.space_group_name_H-M   'P 1'
#
loop_
_entity.id
_entity.type
_entity.pdbx_description
1 polymer ?
#
loop_
_entity_poly.entity_id
_entity_poly.type
_entity_poly.pdbx_seq_one_letter_code
_entity_poly.pdbx_strand_id
1 'polypeptide(L)'
;MIVTPLSDPFLRRAVRRAALPDEDVIWRAEEIREALARGFPRLLVYAPGDTHPLADPHTLDDLRLPTLALTGSTLRVWEQERRATGFAVSKVDDHAARLRSLIQETAGPLPWVEGVFRDLVRASGRGIPPVLRGLGRRILEFPSRYDDLHALAELTGISRAALKARFRRRDLPSPYTYLRWFRVLAAGHLLDQGKTTATVAHRVGLHSSGNLCRYVQDVSGMSPNELRGPQGRARSLAMFTSRCLGPRRLEAWETLEDLFLRDVG
;
A
#
# COMPACT_ATOMS: atom_id res chain seq x y z
N MET A 1 -3.79 -2.22 1.27
CA MET A 1 -3.12 -2.90 2.39
C MET A 1 -4.18 -3.56 3.25
N ILE A 2 -3.84 -4.71 3.80
CA ILE A 2 -4.68 -5.51 4.69
C ILE A 2 -4.08 -5.45 6.09
N VAL A 3 -4.91 -5.16 7.09
CA VAL A 3 -4.54 -5.32 8.50
C VAL A 3 -5.09 -6.65 9.00
N THR A 4 -4.27 -7.44 9.70
CA THR A 4 -4.65 -8.78 10.11
C THR A 4 -4.16 -9.12 11.52
N PRO A 5 -4.98 -8.83 12.56
CA PRO A 5 -4.66 -9.16 13.95
C PRO A 5 -4.84 -10.66 14.19
N LEU A 6 -3.99 -11.49 13.57
CA LEU A 6 -4.01 -12.95 13.69
C LEU A 6 -2.76 -13.43 14.43
N SER A 7 -2.94 -14.22 15.47
CA SER A 7 -1.82 -14.86 16.18
C SER A 7 -1.30 -16.08 15.43
N ASP A 8 -2.19 -16.82 14.76
CA ASP A 8 -1.84 -18.05 14.02
C ASP A 8 -0.87 -17.76 12.84
N PRO A 9 0.37 -18.27 12.88
CA PRO A 9 1.32 -18.14 11.77
C PRO A 9 0.81 -18.74 10.45
N PHE A 10 0.03 -19.81 10.50
CA PHE A 10 -0.54 -20.45 9.31
C PHE A 10 -1.52 -19.51 8.61
N LEU A 11 -2.49 -18.95 9.35
CA LEU A 11 -3.47 -18.02 8.76
C LEU A 11 -2.81 -16.74 8.27
N ARG A 12 -1.81 -16.20 9.00
CA ARG A 12 -1.02 -15.05 8.51
C ARG A 12 -0.36 -15.33 7.17
N ARG A 13 0.22 -16.53 7.00
CA ARG A 13 0.84 -16.94 5.73
C ARG A 13 -0.21 -17.07 4.62
N ALA A 14 -1.37 -17.66 4.91
CA ALA A 14 -2.46 -17.79 3.95
C ALA A 14 -3.01 -16.42 3.50
N VAL A 15 -3.24 -15.48 4.43
CA VAL A 15 -3.66 -14.10 4.12
C VAL A 15 -2.59 -13.39 3.28
N ARG A 16 -1.31 -13.52 3.64
CA ARG A 16 -0.20 -12.93 2.88
C ARG A 16 -0.14 -13.45 1.44
N ARG A 17 -0.40 -14.74 1.24
CA ARG A 17 -0.43 -15.40 -0.08
C ARG A 17 -1.69 -15.04 -0.89
N ALA A 18 -2.79 -14.74 -0.21
CA ALA A 18 -4.05 -14.33 -0.81
C ALA A 18 -4.05 -12.87 -1.30
N ALA A 19 -3.33 -11.99 -0.59
CA ALA A 19 -3.20 -10.57 -0.90
C ALA A 19 -2.62 -10.31 -2.30
N LEU A 20 -2.85 -9.11 -2.83
CA LEU A 20 -2.27 -8.70 -4.11
C LEU A 20 -0.73 -8.62 -4.02
N PRO A 21 0.02 -8.84 -5.11
CA PRO A 21 1.49 -8.76 -5.11
C PRO A 21 2.02 -7.38 -4.67
N ASP A 22 1.26 -6.32 -4.94
CA ASP A 22 1.57 -4.94 -4.57
C ASP A 22 0.99 -4.50 -3.21
N GLU A 23 0.35 -5.40 -2.49
CA GLU A 23 -0.37 -5.08 -1.27
C GLU A 23 0.40 -5.48 -0.01
N ASP A 24 0.48 -4.55 0.94
CA ASP A 24 0.99 -4.86 2.26
C ASP A 24 -0.01 -5.60 3.13
N VAL A 25 0.50 -6.56 3.91
CA VAL A 25 -0.25 -7.30 4.93
C VAL A 25 0.43 -7.01 6.25
N ILE A 26 -0.27 -6.37 7.17
CA ILE A 26 0.25 -5.84 8.42
C ILE A 26 -0.38 -6.62 9.58
N TRP A 27 0.44 -7.24 10.42
CA TRP A 27 -0.05 -8.13 11.49
C TRP A 27 0.52 -7.82 12.87
N ARG A 28 1.56 -6.98 13.00
CA ARG A 28 2.11 -6.62 14.30
C ARG A 28 1.21 -5.57 14.95
N ALA A 29 0.89 -5.73 16.24
CA ALA A 29 -0.04 -4.84 16.93
C ALA A 29 0.31 -3.35 16.77
N GLU A 30 1.58 -2.98 16.91
CA GLU A 30 2.00 -1.58 16.75
C GLU A 30 1.82 -1.07 15.31
N GLU A 31 2.25 -1.87 14.32
CA GLU A 31 2.08 -1.51 12.91
C GLU A 31 0.59 -1.44 12.51
N ILE A 32 -0.27 -2.28 13.11
CA ILE A 32 -1.73 -2.20 12.91
C ILE A 32 -2.27 -0.89 13.45
N ARG A 33 -1.91 -0.48 14.67
CA ARG A 33 -2.34 0.81 15.24
C ARG A 33 -1.92 1.97 14.35
N GLU A 34 -0.67 1.96 13.89
CA GLU A 34 -0.17 2.98 12.98
C GLU A 34 -0.91 2.96 11.63
N ALA A 35 -1.16 1.78 11.06
CA ALA A 35 -1.88 1.63 9.80
C ALA A 35 -3.32 2.15 9.91
N LEU A 36 -4.01 1.86 11.01
CA LEU A 36 -5.37 2.36 11.28
C LEU A 36 -5.38 3.87 11.52
N ALA A 37 -4.40 4.41 12.24
CA ALA A 37 -4.33 5.83 12.55
C ALA A 37 -3.93 6.70 11.32
N ARG A 38 -2.94 6.24 10.57
CA ARG A 38 -2.21 7.07 9.58
C ARG A 38 -2.33 6.58 8.15
N GLY A 39 -2.65 5.31 7.95
CA GLY A 39 -2.78 4.70 6.65
C GLY A 39 -4.20 4.66 6.11
N PHE A 40 -4.34 3.90 5.03
CA PHE A 40 -5.59 3.60 4.34
C PHE A 40 -5.68 2.08 4.13
N PRO A 41 -5.92 1.30 5.19
CA PRO A 41 -6.25 -0.11 5.00
C PRO A 41 -7.54 -0.22 4.21
N ARG A 42 -7.65 -1.27 3.38
CA ARG A 42 -8.87 -1.57 2.61
C ARG A 42 -9.67 -2.71 3.18
N LEU A 43 -9.06 -3.52 4.05
CA LEU A 43 -9.65 -4.71 4.63
C LEU A 43 -8.99 -5.02 5.98
N LEU A 44 -9.83 -5.45 6.91
CA LEU A 44 -9.44 -6.09 8.16
C LEU A 44 -9.74 -7.59 8.08
N VAL A 45 -8.75 -8.44 8.36
CA VAL A 45 -8.94 -9.90 8.43
C VAL A 45 -8.59 -10.40 9.82
N TYR A 46 -9.57 -10.91 10.55
CA TYR A 46 -9.39 -11.36 11.93
C TYR A 46 -10.06 -12.72 12.17
N ALA A 47 -9.71 -13.38 13.26
CA ALA A 47 -10.35 -14.62 13.69
C ALA A 47 -11.03 -14.36 15.06
N PRO A 48 -12.37 -14.54 15.18
CA PRO A 48 -13.06 -14.36 16.45
C PRO A 48 -12.48 -15.30 17.53
N GLY A 49 -12.15 -14.74 18.70
CA GLY A 49 -11.53 -15.48 19.80
C GLY A 49 -10.02 -15.71 19.64
N ASP A 50 -9.36 -15.10 18.65
CA ASP A 50 -7.90 -15.07 18.55
C ASP A 50 -7.31 -14.30 19.74
N THR A 51 -6.15 -14.75 20.21
CA THR A 51 -5.42 -14.17 21.34
C THR A 51 -4.69 -12.86 21.01
N HIS A 52 -4.77 -12.38 19.76
CA HIS A 52 -4.09 -11.16 19.34
C HIS A 52 -4.66 -9.95 20.11
N PRO A 53 -3.83 -9.02 20.63
CA PRO A 53 -4.29 -7.90 21.45
C PRO A 53 -5.30 -6.94 20.79
N LEU A 54 -5.45 -7.04 19.48
CA LEU A 54 -6.35 -6.23 18.64
C LEU A 54 -7.41 -7.08 17.91
N ALA A 55 -7.58 -8.35 18.29
CA ALA A 55 -8.60 -9.22 17.71
C ALA A 55 -9.96 -9.10 18.42
N ASP A 56 -10.06 -8.30 19.49
CA ASP A 56 -11.33 -8.01 20.16
C ASP A 56 -12.28 -7.25 19.21
N PRO A 57 -13.46 -7.81 18.88
CA PRO A 57 -14.45 -7.17 18.01
C PRO A 57 -14.80 -5.73 18.44
N HIS A 58 -14.86 -5.44 19.74
CA HIS A 58 -15.19 -4.10 20.24
C HIS A 58 -14.11 -3.05 19.89
N THR A 59 -12.86 -3.49 19.72
CA THR A 59 -11.76 -2.62 19.25
C THR A 59 -11.87 -2.34 17.74
N LEU A 60 -12.65 -3.16 17.02
CA LEU A 60 -12.74 -3.17 15.56
C LEU A 60 -14.06 -2.60 15.05
N ASP A 61 -15.13 -2.58 15.86
CA ASP A 61 -16.48 -2.12 15.49
C ASP A 61 -16.54 -0.64 15.08
N ASP A 62 -15.65 0.20 15.62
CA ASP A 62 -15.56 1.62 15.26
C ASP A 62 -14.87 1.87 13.90
N LEU A 63 -14.26 0.83 13.32
CA LEU A 63 -13.56 0.94 12.05
C LEU A 63 -14.60 0.86 10.92
N ARG A 64 -14.79 1.96 10.19
CA ARG A 64 -15.52 1.99 8.90
C ARG A 64 -14.74 1.30 7.78
N LEU A 65 -14.26 0.09 8.05
CA LEU A 65 -13.38 -0.71 7.22
C LEU A 65 -14.10 -2.03 6.92
N PRO A 66 -14.13 -2.49 5.66
CA PRO A 66 -14.61 -3.84 5.36
C PRO A 66 -13.86 -4.87 6.19
N THR A 67 -14.58 -5.85 6.70
CA THR A 67 -14.04 -6.82 7.66
C THR A 67 -14.38 -8.24 7.22
N LEU A 68 -13.37 -9.11 7.25
CA LEU A 68 -13.47 -10.53 6.97
C LEU A 68 -13.15 -11.34 8.24
N ALA A 69 -14.17 -12.00 8.79
CA ALA A 69 -14.02 -12.87 9.96
C ALA A 69 -13.74 -14.32 9.56
N LEU A 70 -12.62 -14.88 10.02
CA LEU A 70 -12.24 -16.28 9.84
C LEU A 70 -12.75 -17.10 11.03
N THR A 71 -14.00 -17.52 10.96
CA THR A 71 -14.62 -18.31 12.04
C THR A 71 -14.09 -19.75 12.06
N GLY A 72 -14.14 -20.38 13.24
CA GLY A 72 -13.77 -21.79 13.36
C GLY A 72 -14.64 -22.73 12.52
N SER A 73 -15.91 -22.37 12.24
CA SER A 73 -16.76 -23.15 11.33
C SER A 73 -16.27 -23.05 9.89
N THR A 74 -15.96 -21.84 9.40
CA THR A 74 -15.42 -21.63 8.05
C THR A 74 -14.13 -22.42 7.83
N LEU A 75 -13.19 -22.36 8.78
CA LEU A 75 -11.92 -23.07 8.68
C LEU A 75 -12.09 -24.60 8.72
N ARG A 76 -13.06 -25.12 9.49
CA ARG A 76 -13.37 -26.56 9.50
C ARG A 76 -13.96 -27.03 8.18
N VAL A 77 -14.86 -26.26 7.56
CA VAL A 77 -15.44 -26.58 6.26
C VAL A 77 -14.34 -26.64 5.19
N TRP A 78 -13.44 -25.66 5.15
CA TRP A 78 -12.33 -25.66 4.20
C TRP A 78 -11.41 -26.88 4.35
N GLU A 79 -11.10 -27.26 5.58
CA GLU A 79 -10.29 -28.44 5.85
C GLU A 79 -11.00 -29.75 5.42
N GLN A 80 -12.32 -29.85 5.58
CA GLN A 80 -13.09 -31.00 5.10
C GLN A 80 -13.12 -31.08 3.57
N GLU A 81 -13.35 -29.97 2.89
CA GLU A 81 -13.35 -29.92 1.42
C GLU A 81 -11.97 -30.23 0.85
N ARG A 82 -10.90 -29.71 1.45
CA ARG A 82 -9.51 -30.00 1.05
C ARG A 82 -9.17 -31.49 1.23
N ARG A 83 -9.71 -32.14 2.26
CA ARG A 83 -9.57 -33.60 2.47
C ARG A 83 -10.29 -34.38 1.37
N ALA A 84 -11.50 -33.95 0.99
CA ALA A 84 -12.27 -34.60 -0.05
C ALA A 84 -11.59 -34.54 -1.43
N THR A 85 -10.78 -33.53 -1.70
CA THR A 85 -9.98 -33.41 -2.94
C THR A 85 -8.62 -34.11 -2.87
N GLY A 86 -8.38 -34.94 -1.85
CA GLY A 86 -7.16 -35.76 -1.73
C GLY A 86 -5.88 -34.96 -1.48
N PHE A 87 -5.98 -33.75 -0.91
CA PHE A 87 -4.82 -32.91 -0.58
C PHE A 87 -3.90 -32.53 -1.75
N ALA A 88 -4.45 -32.47 -2.97
CA ALA A 88 -3.68 -32.14 -4.18
C ALA A 88 -2.90 -30.81 -4.09
N VAL A 89 -3.33 -29.90 -3.19
CA VAL A 89 -2.71 -28.60 -2.95
C VAL A 89 -2.34 -28.46 -1.47
N SER A 90 -1.26 -27.72 -1.18
CA SER A 90 -0.84 -27.43 0.19
C SER A 90 -1.96 -26.73 0.97
N LYS A 91 -2.00 -26.90 2.29
CA LYS A 91 -3.05 -26.27 3.11
C LYS A 91 -3.02 -24.73 3.00
N VAL A 92 -1.83 -24.15 2.91
CA VAL A 92 -1.65 -22.70 2.79
C VAL A 92 -2.19 -22.20 1.45
N ASP A 93 -1.89 -22.90 0.35
CA ASP A 93 -2.29 -22.46 -0.99
C ASP A 93 -3.79 -22.63 -1.23
N ASP A 94 -4.39 -23.73 -0.74
CA ASP A 94 -5.84 -23.92 -0.77
C ASP A 94 -6.57 -22.80 0.00
N HIS A 95 -6.14 -22.53 1.25
CA HIS A 95 -6.74 -21.46 2.03
C HIS A 95 -6.46 -20.07 1.42
N ALA A 96 -5.28 -19.84 0.84
CA ALA A 96 -4.96 -18.59 0.18
C ALA A 96 -5.85 -18.35 -1.06
N ALA A 97 -6.14 -19.40 -1.84
CA ALA A 97 -7.06 -19.29 -2.98
C ALA A 97 -8.47 -18.91 -2.53
N ARG A 98 -8.98 -19.56 -1.48
CA ARG A 98 -10.30 -19.27 -0.89
C ARG A 98 -10.37 -17.87 -0.29
N LEU A 99 -9.35 -17.49 0.48
CA LEU A 99 -9.19 -16.15 1.03
C LEU A 99 -9.16 -15.10 -0.07
N ARG A 100 -8.49 -15.37 -1.21
CA ARG A 100 -8.43 -14.41 -2.31
C ARG A 100 -9.82 -14.09 -2.86
N SER A 101 -10.66 -15.10 -3.07
CA SER A 101 -12.05 -14.89 -3.50
C SER A 101 -12.83 -14.08 -2.46
N LEU A 102 -12.77 -14.45 -1.19
CA LEU A 102 -13.46 -13.73 -0.12
C LEU A 102 -12.96 -12.29 0.04
N ILE A 103 -11.65 -12.05 -0.09
CA ILE A 103 -11.06 -10.72 -0.05
C ILE A 103 -11.61 -9.85 -1.19
N GLN A 104 -11.74 -10.42 -2.40
CA GLN A 104 -12.28 -9.71 -3.56
C GLN A 104 -13.77 -9.40 -3.41
N GLU A 105 -14.55 -10.32 -2.85
CA GLU A 105 -15.98 -10.13 -2.56
C GLU A 105 -16.23 -9.11 -1.44
N THR A 106 -15.39 -9.12 -0.40
CA THR A 106 -15.54 -8.26 0.78
C THR A 106 -15.03 -6.85 0.53
N ALA A 107 -13.91 -6.71 -0.18
CA ALA A 107 -13.25 -5.43 -0.36
C ALA A 107 -12.67 -5.28 -1.77
N GLY A 108 -13.17 -4.26 -2.49
CA GLY A 108 -12.53 -3.78 -3.71
C GLY A 108 -11.21 -3.03 -3.44
N PRO A 109 -10.50 -2.62 -4.50
CA PRO A 109 -9.36 -1.72 -4.36
C PRO A 109 -9.81 -0.34 -3.88
N LEU A 110 -8.92 0.40 -3.21
CA LEU A 110 -9.23 1.74 -2.69
C LEU A 110 -9.50 2.72 -3.84
N PRO A 111 -10.71 3.32 -3.92
CA PRO A 111 -11.09 4.14 -5.06
C PRO A 111 -10.15 5.32 -5.32
N TRP A 112 -9.60 5.92 -4.26
CA TRP A 112 -8.70 7.07 -4.40
C TRP A 112 -7.31 6.68 -4.91
N VAL A 113 -6.75 5.55 -4.47
CA VAL A 113 -5.46 5.02 -4.96
C VAL A 113 -5.59 4.66 -6.44
N GLU A 114 -6.68 3.98 -6.80
CA GLU A 114 -7.00 3.67 -8.20
C GLU A 114 -7.23 4.94 -9.03
N GLY A 115 -7.87 5.95 -8.45
CA GLY A 115 -8.02 7.27 -9.05
C GLY A 115 -6.69 7.93 -9.36
N VAL A 116 -5.70 7.86 -8.45
CA VAL A 116 -4.34 8.38 -8.69
C VAL A 116 -3.70 7.68 -9.90
N PHE A 117 -3.74 6.35 -9.96
CA PHE A 117 -3.13 5.64 -11.09
C PHE A 117 -3.86 5.89 -12.41
N ARG A 118 -5.19 5.99 -12.40
CA ARG A 118 -5.97 6.36 -13.59
C ARG A 118 -5.55 7.74 -14.11
N ASP A 119 -5.33 8.69 -13.22
CA ASP A 119 -4.90 10.02 -13.62
C ASP A 119 -3.42 10.07 -14.03
N LEU A 120 -2.56 9.23 -13.46
CA LEU A 120 -1.18 9.06 -13.95
C LEU A 120 -1.14 8.45 -15.36
N VAL A 121 -2.00 7.48 -15.66
CA VAL A 121 -2.14 6.92 -17.02
C VAL A 121 -2.56 8.02 -18.00
N ARG A 122 -3.57 8.83 -17.64
CA ARG A 122 -4.03 9.96 -18.46
C ARG A 122 -2.93 11.00 -18.66
N ALA A 123 -2.22 11.39 -17.61
CA ALA A 123 -1.19 12.41 -17.66
C ALA A 123 0.07 11.95 -18.43
N SER A 124 0.45 10.68 -18.31
CA SER A 124 1.63 10.12 -18.99
C SER A 124 1.35 9.66 -20.42
N GLY A 125 0.08 9.49 -20.80
CA GLY A 125 -0.33 8.99 -22.11
C GLY A 125 -0.02 7.50 -22.34
N ARG A 126 0.38 6.76 -21.30
CA ARG A 126 0.67 5.32 -21.39
C ARG A 126 0.38 4.58 -20.08
N GLY A 127 0.41 3.25 -20.14
CA GLY A 127 0.28 2.40 -18.96
C GLY A 127 1.39 2.65 -17.93
N ILE A 128 1.03 2.57 -16.65
CA ILE A 128 2.00 2.60 -15.54
C ILE A 128 2.52 1.18 -15.33
N PRO A 129 3.84 0.94 -15.41
CA PRO A 129 4.43 -0.39 -15.21
C PRO A 129 4.01 -1.01 -13.87
N PRO A 130 3.73 -2.32 -13.80
CA PRO A 130 3.28 -2.99 -12.57
C PRO A 130 4.20 -2.74 -11.37
N VAL A 131 5.51 -2.69 -11.61
CA VAL A 131 6.55 -2.46 -10.60
C VAL A 131 6.46 -1.05 -9.99
N LEU A 132 6.27 -0.03 -10.83
CA LEU A 132 6.05 1.34 -10.39
C LEU A 132 4.69 1.48 -9.68
N ARG A 133 3.66 0.82 -10.21
CA ARG A 133 2.34 0.75 -9.59
C ARG A 133 2.43 0.14 -8.20
N GLY A 134 3.22 -0.92 -8.03
CA GLY A 134 3.41 -1.58 -6.75
C GLY A 134 4.17 -0.74 -5.72
N LEU A 135 5.17 0.03 -6.16
CA LEU A 135 5.78 1.05 -5.31
C LEU A 135 4.75 2.11 -4.90
N GLY A 136 4.05 2.67 -5.88
CA GLY A 136 3.09 3.75 -5.66
C GLY A 136 1.95 3.33 -4.74
N ARG A 137 1.38 2.14 -4.91
CA ARG A 137 0.25 1.65 -4.11
C ARG A 137 0.64 1.60 -2.65
N ARG A 138 1.77 0.98 -2.31
CA ARG A 138 2.24 0.87 -0.93
C ARG A 138 2.42 2.22 -0.25
N ILE A 139 3.04 3.16 -0.97
CA ILE A 139 3.29 4.51 -0.44
C ILE A 139 1.98 5.28 -0.30
N LEU A 140 1.06 5.18 -1.26
CA LEU A 140 -0.23 5.84 -1.18
C LEU A 140 -1.08 5.26 -0.04
N GLU A 141 -1.08 3.95 0.14
CA GLU A 141 -1.84 3.26 1.18
C GLU A 141 -1.25 3.46 2.58
N PHE A 142 0.07 3.54 2.74
CA PHE A 142 0.70 3.77 4.04
C PHE A 142 1.85 4.79 3.97
N PRO A 143 1.56 6.08 3.72
CA PRO A 143 2.59 7.08 3.43
C PRO A 143 3.60 7.29 4.56
N SER A 144 3.17 7.18 5.82
CA SER A 144 4.05 7.32 6.98
C SER A 144 4.98 6.13 7.20
N ARG A 145 4.66 4.94 6.68
CA ARG A 145 5.55 3.77 6.74
C ARG A 145 6.71 3.89 5.77
N TYR A 146 6.46 4.53 4.62
CA TYR A 146 7.43 4.75 3.57
C TYR A 146 7.92 6.20 3.58
N ASP A 147 8.43 6.66 4.72
CA ASP A 147 8.94 8.02 4.88
C ASP A 147 10.42 8.17 4.45
N ASP A 148 11.14 7.05 4.33
CA ASP A 148 12.51 6.98 3.85
C ASP A 148 12.80 5.75 2.96
N LEU A 149 14.06 5.55 2.59
CA LEU A 149 14.48 4.41 1.76
C LEU A 149 14.70 3.10 2.54
N HIS A 150 14.70 3.13 3.88
CA HIS A 150 14.91 1.94 4.69
C HIS A 150 13.74 0.97 4.52
N ALA A 151 12.50 1.44 4.63
CA ALA A 151 11.32 0.60 4.44
C ALA A 151 11.27 -0.03 3.02
N LEU A 152 11.70 0.71 1.99
CA LEU A 152 11.80 0.18 0.62
C LEU A 152 12.92 -0.85 0.46
N ALA A 153 14.06 -0.63 1.12
CA ALA A 153 15.18 -1.57 1.13
C ALA A 153 14.78 -2.88 1.84
N GLU A 154 14.11 -2.80 2.99
CA GLU A 154 13.59 -3.97 3.70
C GLU A 154 12.58 -4.76 2.86
N LEU A 155 11.65 -4.06 2.21
CA LEU A 155 10.65 -4.68 1.32
C LEU A 155 11.30 -5.51 0.20
N THR A 156 12.40 -5.00 -0.35
CA THR A 156 13.09 -5.57 -1.51
C THR A 156 14.19 -6.57 -1.14
N GLY A 157 14.52 -6.68 0.15
CA GLY A 157 15.63 -7.53 0.63
C GLY A 157 17.02 -7.05 0.21
N ILE A 158 17.17 -5.82 -0.31
CA ILE A 158 18.46 -5.26 -0.74
C ILE A 158 18.81 -3.98 0.02
N SER A 159 20.10 -3.65 0.10
CA SER A 159 20.53 -2.43 0.79
C SER A 159 20.04 -1.15 0.09
N ARG A 160 19.90 -0.05 0.84
CA ARG A 160 19.57 1.29 0.28
C ARG A 160 20.53 1.71 -0.84
N ALA A 161 21.81 1.39 -0.70
CA ALA A 161 22.84 1.68 -1.69
C ALA A 161 22.63 0.84 -2.97
N ALA A 162 22.33 -0.44 -2.83
CA ALA A 162 22.01 -1.32 -3.96
C ALA A 162 20.73 -0.87 -4.67
N LEU A 163 19.69 -0.46 -3.93
CA LEU A 163 18.45 0.07 -4.50
C LEU A 163 18.71 1.34 -5.32
N LYS A 164 19.45 2.31 -4.77
CA LYS A 164 19.88 3.51 -5.52
C LYS A 164 20.70 3.15 -6.75
N ALA A 165 21.63 2.19 -6.63
CA ALA A 165 22.45 1.74 -7.75
C ALA A 165 21.62 1.11 -8.87
N ARG A 166 20.59 0.31 -8.55
CA ARG A 166 19.68 -0.28 -9.55
C ARG A 166 18.94 0.78 -10.37
N PHE A 167 18.45 1.83 -9.72
CA PHE A 167 17.78 2.96 -10.39
C PHE A 167 18.77 3.75 -11.25
N ARG A 168 19.94 4.09 -10.70
CA ARG A 168 21.00 4.81 -11.43
C ARG A 168 21.45 4.07 -12.70
N ARG A 169 21.61 2.75 -12.64
CA ARG A 169 22.00 1.92 -13.81
C ARG A 169 20.97 1.94 -14.95
N ARG A 170 19.74 2.36 -14.67
CA ARG A 170 18.62 2.45 -15.63
C ARG A 170 18.26 3.89 -15.97
N ASP A 171 19.13 4.85 -15.63
CA ASP A 171 18.89 6.29 -15.81
C ASP A 171 17.55 6.78 -15.20
N LEU A 172 17.12 6.12 -14.12
CA LEU A 172 15.97 6.53 -13.35
C LEU A 172 16.37 7.56 -12.28
N PRO A 173 15.52 8.57 -11.98
CA PRO A 173 15.62 9.35 -10.76
C PRO A 173 15.77 8.45 -9.54
N SER A 174 16.39 8.94 -8.47
CA SER A 174 16.51 8.20 -7.21
C SER A 174 15.16 7.59 -6.78
N PRO A 175 15.12 6.36 -6.22
CA PRO A 175 13.90 5.79 -5.66
C PRO A 175 13.22 6.73 -4.66
N TYR A 176 14.01 7.56 -3.97
CA TYR A 176 13.52 8.56 -3.03
C TYR A 176 12.69 9.64 -3.72
N THR A 177 13.01 10.00 -4.96
CA THR A 177 12.24 10.98 -5.74
C THR A 177 10.82 10.50 -5.98
N TYR A 178 10.64 9.23 -6.37
CA TYR A 178 9.32 8.63 -6.57
C TYR A 178 8.54 8.53 -5.26
N LEU A 179 9.20 8.07 -4.19
CA LEU A 179 8.61 8.05 -2.85
C LEU A 179 8.08 9.42 -2.45
N ARG A 180 8.87 10.46 -2.73
CA ARG A 180 8.49 11.81 -2.35
C ARG A 180 7.25 12.31 -3.08
N TRP A 181 7.18 12.04 -4.38
CA TRP A 181 6.02 12.38 -5.20
C TRP A 181 4.74 11.67 -4.75
N PHE A 182 4.79 10.36 -4.50
CA PHE A 182 3.61 9.64 -4.01
C PHE A 182 3.12 10.17 -2.66
N ARG A 183 4.03 10.55 -1.74
CA ARG A 183 3.66 11.21 -0.48
C ARG A 183 3.04 12.61 -0.69
N VAL A 184 3.48 13.37 -1.70
CA VAL A 184 2.82 14.65 -2.07
C VAL A 184 1.41 14.42 -2.60
N LEU A 185 1.20 13.38 -3.42
CA LEU A 185 -0.14 13.04 -3.92
C LEU A 185 -1.06 12.59 -2.76
N ALA A 186 -0.53 11.80 -1.82
CA ALA A 186 -1.26 11.45 -0.60
C ALA A 186 -1.58 12.68 0.27
N ALA A 187 -0.64 13.63 0.39
CA ALA A 187 -0.88 14.89 1.10
C ALA A 187 -2.00 15.70 0.44
N GLY A 188 -1.99 15.84 -0.89
CA GLY A 188 -3.05 16.50 -1.65
C GLY A 188 -4.41 15.85 -1.41
N HIS A 189 -4.49 14.52 -1.48
CA HIS A 189 -5.71 13.77 -1.19
C HIS A 189 -6.25 14.04 0.23
N LEU A 190 -5.39 14.03 1.25
CA LEU A 190 -5.79 14.32 2.63
C LEU A 190 -6.26 15.77 2.82
N LEU A 191 -5.60 16.72 2.15
CA LEU A 191 -5.98 18.13 2.20
C LEU A 191 -7.34 18.37 1.53
N ASP A 192 -7.65 17.64 0.46
CA ASP A 192 -8.96 17.65 -0.22
C ASP A 192 -10.07 17.09 0.65
N GLN A 193 -9.74 16.15 1.54
CA GLN A 193 -10.65 15.65 2.57
C GLN A 193 -10.83 16.62 3.76
N GLY A 194 -10.35 17.86 3.65
CA GLY A 194 -10.48 18.88 4.69
C GLY A 194 -9.57 18.66 5.90
N LYS A 195 -8.57 17.77 5.82
CA LYS A 195 -7.63 17.56 6.93
C LYS A 195 -6.73 18.78 7.11
N THR A 196 -6.40 19.09 8.36
CA THR A 196 -5.46 20.16 8.70
C THR A 196 -4.04 19.80 8.25
N THR A 197 -3.19 20.81 8.04
CA THR A 197 -1.79 20.60 7.67
C THR A 197 -1.01 19.81 8.74
N ALA A 198 -1.35 19.97 10.01
CA ALA A 198 -0.76 19.19 11.11
C ALA A 198 -1.12 17.70 11.00
N THR A 199 -2.41 17.39 10.80
CA THR A 199 -2.88 16.01 10.60
C THR A 199 -2.27 15.40 9.34
N VAL A 200 -2.22 16.16 8.24
CA VAL A 200 -1.60 15.70 6.98
C VAL A 200 -0.13 15.40 7.19
N ALA A 201 0.63 16.28 7.87
CA ALA A 201 2.04 16.05 8.17
C ALA A 201 2.26 14.69 8.83
N HIS A 202 1.55 14.42 9.93
CA HIS A 202 1.69 13.15 10.64
C HIS A 202 1.29 11.94 9.79
N ARG A 203 0.19 12.03 9.02
CA ARG A 203 -0.25 10.93 8.14
C ARG A 203 0.73 10.65 7.00
N VAL A 204 1.44 11.67 6.53
CA VAL A 204 2.49 11.47 5.52
C VAL A 204 3.87 11.23 6.10
N GLY A 205 4.03 11.00 7.42
CA GLY A 205 5.33 10.69 8.04
C GLY A 205 6.22 11.93 8.23
N LEU A 206 5.64 13.08 8.55
CA LEU A 206 6.35 14.32 8.89
C LEU A 206 5.97 14.75 10.31
N HIS A 207 6.89 15.43 11.00
CA HIS A 207 6.72 15.77 12.41
C HIS A 207 5.95 17.07 12.67
N SER A 208 5.75 17.93 11.65
CA SER A 208 5.10 19.22 11.83
C SER A 208 4.52 19.79 10.53
N SER A 209 3.59 20.72 10.65
CA SER A 209 3.05 21.49 9.51
C SER A 209 4.14 22.25 8.76
N GLY A 210 5.15 22.80 9.46
CA GLY A 210 6.27 23.48 8.83
C GLY A 210 7.14 22.54 7.99
N ASN A 211 7.32 21.30 8.44
CA ASN A 211 7.98 20.26 7.65
C ASN A 211 7.15 19.89 6.42
N LEU A 212 5.82 19.82 6.54
CA LEU A 212 4.93 19.61 5.38
C LEU A 212 5.07 20.73 4.34
N CYS A 213 5.03 22.00 4.76
CA CYS A 213 5.17 23.13 3.82
C CYS A 213 6.49 23.05 3.04
N ARG A 214 7.62 22.88 3.74
CA ARG A 214 8.94 22.72 3.09
C ARG A 214 8.99 21.51 2.17
N TYR A 215 8.41 20.40 2.62
CA TYR A 215 8.40 19.15 1.86
C TYR A 215 7.62 19.29 0.54
N VAL A 216 6.41 19.86 0.59
CA VAL A 216 5.61 20.09 -0.61
C VAL A 216 6.32 21.09 -1.54
N GLN A 217 6.80 22.21 -1.00
CA GLN A 217 7.52 23.22 -1.79
C GLN A 217 8.75 22.65 -2.49
N ASP A 218 9.54 21.82 -1.81
CA ASP A 218 10.75 21.23 -2.40
C ASP A 218 10.44 20.19 -3.49
N VAL A 219 9.39 19.38 -3.32
CA VAL A 219 9.03 18.36 -4.31
C VAL A 219 8.30 18.98 -5.50
N SER A 220 7.28 19.79 -5.24
CA SER A 220 6.33 20.25 -6.25
C SER A 220 6.47 21.74 -6.58
N GLY A 221 7.18 22.54 -5.78
CA GLY A 221 7.21 23.99 -5.97
C GLY A 221 5.90 24.69 -5.61
N MET A 222 4.97 23.98 -4.96
CA MET A 222 3.66 24.47 -4.54
C MET A 222 3.58 24.55 -3.01
N SER A 223 2.67 25.37 -2.49
CA SER A 223 2.24 25.31 -1.10
C SER A 223 1.22 24.19 -0.85
N PRO A 224 1.02 23.74 0.40
CA PRO A 224 -0.06 22.79 0.71
C PRO A 224 -1.44 23.28 0.29
N ASN A 225 -1.71 24.59 0.35
CA ASN A 225 -3.00 25.12 -0.07
C ASN A 225 -3.22 24.98 -1.59
N GLU A 226 -2.18 25.19 -2.40
CA GLU A 226 -2.24 25.00 -3.85
C GLU A 226 -2.40 23.54 -4.27
N LEU A 227 -2.06 22.56 -3.42
CA LEU A 227 -2.33 21.15 -3.71
C LEU A 227 -3.83 20.82 -3.70
N ARG A 228 -4.65 21.68 -3.07
CA ARG A 228 -6.07 21.41 -2.89
C ARG A 228 -6.85 21.49 -4.21
N GLY A 229 -7.88 20.66 -4.28
CA GLY A 229 -8.88 20.59 -5.30
C GLY A 229 -8.38 20.00 -6.62
N PRO A 230 -9.28 19.91 -7.62
CA PRO A 230 -8.98 19.33 -8.92
C PRO A 230 -7.78 19.97 -9.63
N GLN A 231 -7.61 21.30 -9.51
CA GLN A 231 -6.51 22.04 -10.14
C GLN A 231 -5.16 21.69 -9.50
N GLY A 232 -5.07 21.67 -8.17
CA GLY A 232 -3.85 21.29 -7.45
C GLY A 232 -3.43 19.85 -7.74
N ARG A 233 -4.42 18.95 -7.79
CA ARG A 233 -4.22 17.56 -8.21
C ARG A 233 -3.71 17.45 -9.65
N ALA A 234 -4.34 18.12 -10.62
CA ALA A 234 -3.90 18.10 -12.01
C ALA A 234 -2.46 18.64 -12.18
N ARG A 235 -2.14 19.77 -11.51
CA ARG A 235 -0.81 20.37 -11.54
C ARG A 235 0.26 19.46 -10.94
N SER A 236 -0.01 18.87 -9.77
CA SER A 236 0.94 17.94 -9.12
C SER A 236 1.19 16.67 -9.96
N LEU A 237 0.14 16.10 -10.58
CA LEU A 237 0.26 14.97 -11.50
C LEU A 237 1.06 15.32 -12.76
N ALA A 238 0.82 16.50 -13.35
CA ALA A 238 1.54 16.96 -14.53
C ALA A 238 3.04 17.13 -14.23
N MET A 239 3.39 17.71 -13.07
CA MET A 239 4.80 17.86 -12.66
C MET A 239 5.46 16.54 -12.31
N PHE A 240 4.75 15.63 -11.62
CA PHE A 240 5.30 14.30 -11.35
C PHE A 240 5.57 13.57 -12.67
N THR A 241 4.61 13.62 -13.59
CA THR A 241 4.73 12.97 -14.89
C THR A 241 5.90 13.52 -15.70
N SER A 242 6.00 14.84 -15.86
CA SER A 242 7.08 15.46 -16.62
C SER A 242 8.47 15.20 -16.01
N ARG A 243 8.55 15.19 -14.67
CA ARG A 243 9.83 15.00 -13.95
C ARG A 243 10.24 13.56 -13.74
N CYS A 244 9.33 12.59 -13.83
CA CYS A 244 9.64 11.21 -13.43
C CYS A 244 9.06 10.12 -14.34
N LEU A 245 8.03 10.40 -15.15
CA LEU A 245 7.25 9.41 -15.89
C LEU A 245 7.23 9.65 -17.41
N GLY A 246 8.31 10.23 -17.96
CA GLY A 246 8.49 10.29 -19.42
C GLY A 246 8.64 8.88 -20.04
N PRO A 247 8.41 8.71 -21.36
CA PRO A 247 8.35 7.39 -22.01
C PRO A 247 9.56 6.49 -21.71
N ARG A 248 10.78 6.99 -21.92
CA ARG A 248 12.02 6.24 -21.65
C ARG A 248 12.15 5.77 -20.19
N ARG A 249 11.65 6.57 -19.24
CA ARG A 249 11.68 6.20 -17.82
C ARG A 249 10.67 5.10 -17.51
N LEU A 250 9.48 5.17 -18.12
CA LEU A 250 8.49 4.12 -17.95
C LEU A 250 8.95 2.79 -18.58
N GLU A 251 9.64 2.81 -19.72
CA GLU A 251 10.37 1.64 -20.25
C GLU A 251 11.44 1.14 -19.27
N ALA A 252 12.27 2.04 -18.73
CA ALA A 252 13.30 1.68 -17.76
C ALA A 252 12.71 1.03 -16.48
N TRP A 253 11.50 1.43 -16.07
CA TRP A 253 10.78 0.80 -14.96
C TRP A 253 10.38 -0.65 -15.24
N GLU A 254 10.06 -1.01 -16.49
CA GLU A 254 9.74 -2.39 -16.87
C GLU A 254 10.95 -3.31 -16.68
N THR A 255 12.17 -2.77 -16.83
CA THR A 255 13.41 -3.53 -16.61
C THR A 255 13.79 -3.72 -15.15
N LEU A 256 13.05 -3.15 -14.19
CA LEU A 256 13.34 -3.30 -12.76
C LEU A 256 12.86 -4.63 -12.17
N GLU A 257 12.29 -5.53 -12.99
CA GLU A 257 11.74 -6.83 -12.58
C GLU A 257 10.70 -6.67 -11.45
N ASP A 258 10.30 -7.76 -10.80
CA ASP A 258 9.35 -7.77 -9.67
C ASP A 258 9.89 -7.12 -8.37
N LEU A 259 10.84 -6.17 -8.45
CA LEU A 259 11.53 -5.57 -7.31
C LEU A 259 10.58 -5.09 -6.18
N PHE A 260 9.46 -4.49 -6.55
CA PHE A 260 8.44 -4.05 -5.59
C PHE A 260 7.16 -4.90 -5.65
N LEU A 261 7.21 -6.08 -6.25
CA LEU A 261 6.09 -7.02 -6.22
C LEU A 261 6.50 -8.17 -5.29
N ARG A 262 5.55 -8.62 -4.47
CA ARG A 262 5.78 -9.80 -3.64
C ARG A 262 5.75 -11.00 -4.55
N ASP A 263 6.71 -11.88 -4.36
CA ASP A 263 6.67 -13.20 -4.96
C ASP A 263 5.46 -13.94 -4.40
N VAL A 264 4.52 -14.29 -5.27
CA VAL A 264 3.30 -15.01 -4.88
C VAL A 264 3.66 -16.51 -4.92
N GLY A 265 4.68 -16.92 -4.16
CA GLY A 265 5.18 -18.29 -4.01
C GLY A 265 4.50 -19.05 -2.90
#